data_AF-C7Q996-F1
#
_entry.id   AF-C7Q996-F1
#
_cell.length_a   1.000
_cell.length_b   1.000
_cell.length_c   1.000
_cell.angle_alpha   90.00
_cell.angle_beta   90.00
_cell.angle_gamma   90.00
#
_symmetry.space_group_name_H-M   'P 1'
#
loop_
_entity.id
_entity.type
_entity.pdbx_description
1 polymer ?
#
loop_
_entity_poly.entity_id
_entity_poly.type
_entity_poly.pdbx_seq_one_letter_code
_entity_poly.pdbx_strand_id
1 'polypeptide(L)'
;MPQDLPHDYAPLPDLIGSVGGIESITLDGRRYYFGFDYRSDLVLSPLIDDPASMAVFASEYLRQSTGEHDVAYWAELVALGAAESSLTGDDASRTFTSQDLRGGLPEPGSHLLYLLGAATAWEVSFEEAPEAGQACVELGFDDDTEFFEPCLRAVQEHGIQARPAEWAVVSFYLTAAVRHAPANWGILFAPVAEAVTRHG
;
A
#
# COMPACT_ATOMS: atom_id res chain seq x y z
N MET A 1 32.52 -5.40 -18.27
CA MET A 1 32.57 -4.39 -17.20
C MET A 1 31.33 -4.63 -16.37
N PRO A 2 31.42 -5.15 -15.13
CA PRO A 2 30.25 -5.18 -14.26
C PRO A 2 29.93 -3.71 -13.98
N GLN A 3 28.74 -3.28 -14.39
CA GLN A 3 28.22 -1.99 -13.97
C GLN A 3 27.84 -2.17 -12.50
N ASP A 4 28.45 -1.38 -11.62
CA ASP A 4 27.99 -1.25 -10.24
C ASP A 4 26.55 -0.74 -10.31
N LEU A 5 25.59 -1.68 -10.20
CA LEU A 5 24.18 -1.38 -10.10
C LEU A 5 23.95 -0.68 -8.76
N PRO A 6 23.13 0.38 -8.69
CA PRO A 6 22.78 0.96 -7.41
C PRO A 6 21.93 -0.06 -6.62
N HIS A 7 22.60 -0.85 -5.78
CA HIS A 7 22.00 -1.83 -4.85
C HIS A 7 21.29 -1.14 -3.68
N ASP A 8 20.44 -0.15 -3.94
CA ASP A 8 19.81 0.65 -2.87
C ASP A 8 18.44 0.10 -2.42
N TYR A 9 17.91 -0.94 -3.09
CA TYR A 9 16.60 -1.52 -2.77
C TYR A 9 16.74 -2.94 -2.23
N ALA A 10 16.59 -3.10 -0.91
CA ALA A 10 16.54 -4.42 -0.27
C ALA A 10 15.18 -5.10 -0.52
N PRO A 11 15.15 -6.40 -0.87
CA PRO A 11 13.90 -7.12 -1.03
C PRO A 11 13.18 -7.31 0.30
N LEU A 12 11.87 -7.57 0.24
CA LEU A 12 11.10 -8.03 1.39
C LEU A 12 11.48 -9.50 1.67
N PRO A 13 12.15 -9.82 2.79
CA PRO A 13 12.84 -11.11 2.95
C PRO A 13 11.93 -12.33 2.76
N ASP A 14 10.71 -12.26 3.28
CA ASP A 14 9.74 -13.37 3.25
C ASP A 14 9.05 -13.53 1.89
N LEU A 15 9.29 -12.60 0.94
CA LEU A 15 8.65 -12.55 -0.38
C LEU A 15 9.66 -12.76 -1.52
N ILE A 16 10.91 -13.13 -1.21
CA ILE A 16 11.90 -13.47 -2.21
C ILE A 16 11.45 -14.72 -2.99
N GLY A 17 11.44 -14.61 -4.32
CA GLY A 17 11.02 -15.67 -5.23
C GLY A 17 9.51 -15.74 -5.44
N SER A 18 8.73 -14.79 -4.89
CA SER A 18 7.28 -14.74 -5.08
C SER A 18 6.91 -14.49 -6.54
N VAL A 19 5.77 -15.06 -6.94
CA VAL A 19 5.21 -14.88 -8.28
C VAL A 19 4.39 -13.61 -8.32
N GLY A 20 4.66 -12.72 -9.27
CA GLY A 20 3.92 -11.46 -9.38
C GLY A 20 4.17 -10.71 -10.67
N GLY A 21 3.43 -9.62 -10.86
CA GLY A 21 3.64 -8.64 -11.93
C GLY A 21 4.33 -7.37 -11.42
N ILE A 22 4.38 -6.38 -12.31
CA ILE A 22 4.88 -5.05 -12.01
C ILE A 22 3.73 -4.07 -12.14
N GLU A 23 3.53 -3.28 -11.10
CA GLU A 23 2.57 -2.18 -11.07
C GLU A 23 3.30 -0.87 -10.84
N SER A 24 2.60 0.25 -11.02
CA SER A 24 3.18 1.56 -10.73
C SER A 24 2.16 2.54 -10.18
N ILE A 25 2.68 3.50 -9.41
CA ILE A 25 1.95 4.64 -8.88
C ILE A 25 2.74 5.91 -9.15
N THR A 26 2.06 7.06 -9.15
CA THR A 26 2.70 8.37 -9.21
C THR A 26 2.46 9.09 -7.90
N LEU A 27 3.51 9.60 -7.26
CA LEU A 27 3.44 10.44 -6.08
C LEU A 27 4.23 11.73 -6.32
N ASP A 28 3.59 12.88 -6.14
CA ASP A 28 4.22 14.20 -6.35
C ASP A 28 4.87 14.35 -7.74
N GLY A 29 4.21 13.77 -8.75
CA GLY A 29 4.68 13.77 -10.14
C GLY A 29 5.82 12.79 -10.43
N ARG A 30 6.28 12.02 -9.42
CA ARG A 30 7.30 10.99 -9.58
C ARG A 30 6.66 9.61 -9.65
N ARG A 31 7.02 8.84 -10.67
CA ARG A 31 6.56 7.45 -10.81
C ARG A 31 7.43 6.51 -9.97
N TYR A 32 6.75 5.60 -9.28
CA TYR A 32 7.33 4.49 -8.55
C TYR A 32 6.74 3.19 -9.08
N TYR A 33 7.57 2.17 -9.15
CA TYR A 33 7.25 0.82 -9.57
C TYR A 33 7.33 -0.12 -8.38
N PHE A 34 6.52 -1.18 -8.41
CA PHE A 34 6.55 -2.22 -7.39
C PHE A 34 6.09 -3.56 -7.93
N GLY A 35 6.57 -4.64 -7.32
CA GLY A 35 6.09 -5.99 -7.57
C GLY A 35 4.76 -6.23 -6.85
N PHE A 36 3.86 -6.98 -7.48
CA PHE A 36 2.55 -7.30 -6.91
C PHE A 36 2.14 -8.74 -7.18
N ASP A 37 1.70 -9.47 -6.15
CA ASP A 37 1.10 -10.81 -6.30
C ASP A 37 -0.42 -10.70 -6.39
N TYR A 38 -0.94 -10.83 -7.61
CA TYR A 38 -2.38 -10.79 -7.89
C TYR A 38 -3.19 -11.94 -7.29
N ARG A 39 -2.55 -12.96 -6.71
CA ARG A 39 -3.24 -14.09 -6.09
C ARG A 39 -3.42 -13.91 -4.59
N SER A 40 -2.44 -13.31 -3.92
CA SER A 40 -2.49 -13.05 -2.48
C SER A 40 -2.86 -11.60 -2.15
N ASP A 41 -2.97 -10.73 -3.18
CA ASP A 41 -3.21 -9.30 -3.03
C ASP A 41 -2.12 -8.63 -2.17
N LEU A 42 -0.85 -8.98 -2.38
CA LEU A 42 0.28 -8.46 -1.61
C LEU A 42 1.28 -7.72 -2.49
N VAL A 43 1.87 -6.67 -1.92
CA VAL A 43 3.04 -6.01 -2.51
C VAL A 43 4.29 -6.87 -2.27
N LEU A 44 5.15 -6.99 -3.27
CA LEU A 44 6.32 -7.88 -3.24
C LEU A 44 7.66 -7.14 -3.15
N SER A 45 7.65 -5.82 -3.28
CA SER A 45 8.87 -5.02 -3.33
C SER A 45 8.73 -3.68 -2.62
N PRO A 46 9.85 -3.01 -2.34
CA PRO A 46 9.86 -1.56 -2.12
C PRO A 46 9.31 -0.81 -3.33
N LEU A 47 9.04 0.49 -3.15
CA LEU A 47 8.78 1.44 -4.21
C LEU A 47 10.10 1.83 -4.88
N ILE A 48 10.24 1.52 -6.17
CA ILE A 48 11.47 1.77 -6.95
C ILE A 48 11.16 2.84 -8.00
N ASP A 49 11.96 3.90 -8.03
CA ASP A 49 11.68 5.08 -8.88
C ASP A 49 12.44 5.13 -10.21
N ASP A 50 13.29 4.13 -10.47
CA ASP A 50 14.03 3.97 -11.72
C ASP A 50 13.57 2.66 -12.41
N PRO A 51 13.05 2.72 -13.65
CA PRO A 51 12.50 1.55 -14.32
C PRO A 51 13.55 0.47 -14.61
N ALA A 52 14.80 0.87 -14.88
CA ALA A 52 15.88 -0.10 -15.11
C ALA A 52 16.24 -0.83 -13.80
N SER A 53 16.30 -0.11 -12.69
CA SER A 53 16.50 -0.67 -11.35
C SER A 53 15.36 -1.61 -10.95
N MET A 54 14.10 -1.28 -11.29
CA MET A 54 12.97 -2.19 -11.05
C MET A 54 13.11 -3.49 -11.85
N ALA A 55 13.51 -3.42 -13.12
CA ALA A 55 13.70 -4.60 -13.95
C ALA A 55 14.81 -5.52 -13.42
N VAL A 56 15.92 -4.92 -12.97
CA VAL A 56 17.02 -5.66 -12.32
C VAL A 56 16.54 -6.30 -11.02
N PHE A 57 15.91 -5.52 -10.13
CA PHE A 57 15.34 -6.02 -8.88
C PHE A 57 14.42 -7.22 -9.12
N ALA A 58 13.50 -7.10 -10.09
CA ALA A 58 12.55 -8.15 -10.41
C ALA A 58 13.23 -9.42 -10.94
N SER A 59 14.26 -9.27 -11.77
CA SER A 59 15.04 -10.42 -12.30
C SER A 59 15.75 -11.21 -11.20
N GLU A 60 16.16 -10.54 -10.13
CA GLU A 60 16.84 -11.18 -9.00
C GLU A 60 15.84 -11.81 -8.03
N TYR A 61 14.80 -11.07 -7.65
CA TYR A 61 13.98 -11.40 -6.48
C TYR A 61 12.54 -11.83 -6.78
N LEU A 62 12.03 -11.65 -8.00
CA LEU A 62 10.65 -12.01 -8.36
C LEU A 62 10.63 -13.16 -9.37
N ARG A 63 9.46 -13.79 -9.52
CA ARG A 63 9.23 -14.88 -10.48
C ARG A 63 7.94 -14.63 -11.27
N GLN A 64 7.86 -15.27 -12.43
CA GLN A 64 6.59 -15.47 -13.13
C GLN A 64 6.07 -16.88 -12.88
N SER A 65 4.81 -17.13 -13.25
CA SER A 65 4.23 -18.48 -13.20
C SER A 65 5.00 -19.52 -14.04
N THR A 66 5.78 -19.05 -15.02
CA THR A 66 6.66 -19.85 -15.88
C THR A 66 8.10 -19.97 -15.37
N GLY A 67 8.43 -19.37 -14.22
CA GLY A 67 9.74 -19.46 -13.58
C GLY A 67 10.54 -18.15 -13.59
N GLU A 68 11.87 -18.29 -13.66
CA GLU A 68 12.83 -17.19 -13.73
C GLU A 68 12.88 -16.57 -15.12
N HIS A 69 13.05 -15.25 -15.16
CA HIS A 69 13.20 -14.48 -16.39
C HIS A 69 14.30 -13.43 -16.24
N ASP A 70 14.89 -13.04 -17.36
CA ASP A 70 15.97 -12.07 -17.40
C ASP A 70 15.48 -10.62 -17.26
N VAL A 71 16.44 -9.70 -17.14
CA VAL A 71 16.18 -8.26 -17.00
C VAL A 71 15.39 -7.69 -18.20
N ALA A 72 15.60 -8.21 -19.41
CA ALA A 72 14.93 -7.70 -20.61
C ALA A 72 13.43 -8.01 -20.57
N TYR A 73 13.08 -9.23 -20.17
CA TYR A 73 11.68 -9.61 -19.92
C TYR A 73 11.03 -8.73 -18.85
N TRP A 74 11.70 -8.50 -17.72
CA TRP A 74 11.16 -7.65 -16.67
C TRP A 74 11.06 -6.18 -17.08
N ALA A 75 11.95 -5.69 -17.94
CA ALA A 75 11.85 -4.33 -18.48
C ALA A 75 10.58 -4.14 -19.33
N GLU A 76 10.15 -5.17 -20.08
CA GLU A 76 8.86 -5.14 -20.79
C GLU A 76 7.69 -5.03 -19.82
N LEU A 77 7.71 -5.77 -18.70
CA LEU A 77 6.67 -5.69 -17.67
C LEU A 77 6.68 -4.35 -16.92
N VAL A 78 7.85 -3.77 -16.67
CA VAL A 78 7.97 -2.41 -16.10
C VAL A 78 7.34 -1.38 -17.03
N ALA A 79 7.60 -1.49 -18.34
CA ALA A 79 6.98 -0.62 -19.34
C ALA A 79 5.45 -0.81 -19.38
N LEU A 80 4.98 -2.06 -19.28
CA LEU A 80 3.55 -2.38 -19.24
C LEU A 80 2.89 -1.79 -17.99
N GLY A 81 3.44 -2.04 -16.80
CA GLY A 81 2.94 -1.50 -15.53
C GLY A 81 3.00 0.03 -15.47
N ALA A 82 3.83 0.68 -16.28
CA ALA A 82 3.80 2.14 -16.47
C ALA A 82 2.61 2.59 -17.32
N ALA A 83 2.32 1.86 -18.40
CA ALA A 83 1.30 2.20 -19.38
C ALA A 83 -0.11 1.89 -18.89
N GLU A 84 -0.29 0.77 -18.19
CA GLU A 84 -1.57 0.26 -17.71
C GLU A 84 -1.43 -0.27 -16.27
N SER A 85 -2.56 -0.50 -15.60
CA SER A 85 -2.60 -1.16 -14.30
C SER A 85 -3.61 -2.29 -14.32
N SER A 86 -3.26 -3.41 -13.71
CA SER A 86 -4.22 -4.49 -13.47
C SER A 86 -5.00 -4.29 -12.17
N LEU A 87 -4.64 -3.30 -11.36
CA LEU A 87 -5.25 -3.02 -10.06
C LEU A 87 -6.33 -1.93 -10.11
N THR A 88 -6.28 -1.04 -11.11
CA THR A 88 -7.29 -0.01 -11.30
C THR A 88 -7.51 0.29 -12.77
N GLY A 89 -8.77 0.53 -13.14
CA GLY A 89 -9.15 0.88 -14.52
C GLY A 89 -8.90 2.35 -14.90
N ASP A 90 -8.52 3.18 -13.93
CA ASP A 90 -8.29 4.61 -14.13
C ASP A 90 -6.88 5.03 -13.67
N ASP A 91 -6.12 5.63 -14.58
CA ASP A 91 -4.76 6.13 -14.34
C ASP A 91 -4.73 7.22 -13.25
N ALA A 92 -5.80 8.00 -13.12
CA ALA A 92 -5.90 9.01 -12.07
C ALA A 92 -5.95 8.39 -10.67
N SER A 93 -6.49 7.17 -10.53
CA SER A 93 -6.59 6.47 -9.24
C SER A 93 -5.25 5.96 -8.71
N ARG A 94 -4.21 5.94 -9.55
CA ARG A 94 -2.83 5.62 -9.17
C ARG A 94 -1.91 6.85 -9.15
N THR A 95 -2.49 8.04 -9.13
CA THR A 95 -1.75 9.31 -9.04
C THR A 95 -2.14 10.06 -7.78
N PHE A 96 -1.16 10.36 -6.96
CA PHE A 96 -1.32 11.00 -5.66
C PHE A 96 -0.41 12.22 -5.53
N THR A 97 -0.81 13.16 -4.69
CA THR A 97 0.10 14.18 -4.17
C THR A 97 0.14 14.09 -2.66
N SER A 98 1.32 14.30 -2.07
CA SER A 98 1.47 14.34 -0.62
C SER A 98 0.66 15.49 0.01
N GLN A 99 0.28 16.50 -0.77
CA GLN A 99 -0.63 17.55 -0.33
C GLN A 99 -2.06 17.01 -0.17
N ASP A 100 -2.58 16.32 -1.18
CA ASP A 100 -3.94 15.77 -1.15
C ASP A 100 -4.08 14.69 -0.07
N LEU A 101 -3.08 13.83 0.07
CA LEU A 101 -3.03 12.80 1.11
C LEU A 101 -3.04 13.36 2.53
N ARG A 102 -2.54 14.59 2.72
CA ARG A 102 -2.62 15.33 4.00
C ARG A 102 -3.93 16.09 4.19
N GLY A 103 -4.71 16.24 3.13
CA GLY A 103 -5.88 17.11 3.06
C GLY A 103 -7.15 16.50 3.66
N GLY A 104 -7.19 15.18 3.83
CA GLY A 104 -8.35 14.50 4.41
C GLY A 104 -8.15 12.98 4.53
N LEU A 105 -9.19 12.32 5.02
CA LEU A 105 -9.22 10.86 5.08
C LEU A 105 -9.33 10.27 3.67
N PRO A 106 -8.72 9.11 3.41
CA PRO A 106 -8.84 8.42 2.13
C PRO A 106 -10.30 8.08 1.82
N GLU A 107 -10.69 8.04 0.54
CA GLU A 107 -12.03 7.61 0.15
C GLU A 107 -12.22 6.10 0.39
N PRO A 108 -13.35 5.64 0.96
CA PRO A 108 -13.68 4.22 1.09
C PRO A 108 -13.63 3.51 -0.28
N GLY A 109 -13.04 2.32 -0.34
CA GLY A 109 -12.86 1.58 -1.59
C GLY A 109 -11.84 2.20 -2.56
N SER A 110 -11.11 3.25 -2.16
CA SER A 110 -10.08 3.85 -3.01
C SER A 110 -8.90 2.90 -3.23
N HIS A 111 -8.24 3.06 -4.37
CA HIS A 111 -7.02 2.33 -4.69
C HIS A 111 -5.92 2.53 -3.64
N LEU A 112 -5.88 3.70 -2.98
CA LEU A 112 -4.95 3.98 -1.89
C LEU A 112 -5.16 3.04 -0.68
N LEU A 113 -6.42 2.81 -0.27
CA LEU A 113 -6.72 1.88 0.82
C LEU A 113 -6.44 0.44 0.44
N TYR A 114 -6.74 0.07 -0.81
CA TYR A 114 -6.37 -1.23 -1.34
C TYR A 114 -4.85 -1.47 -1.25
N LEU A 115 -4.05 -0.50 -1.69
CA LEU A 115 -2.59 -0.60 -1.60
C LEU A 115 -2.08 -0.62 -0.16
N LEU A 116 -2.72 0.12 0.77
CA LEU A 116 -2.35 0.07 2.19
C LEU A 116 -2.58 -1.34 2.76
N GLY A 117 -3.71 -1.94 2.42
CA GLY A 117 -4.00 -3.33 2.76
C GLY A 117 -2.99 -4.30 2.18
N ALA A 118 -2.74 -4.20 0.87
CA ALA A 118 -1.79 -5.07 0.18
C ALA A 118 -0.35 -4.91 0.68
N ALA A 119 0.02 -3.72 1.14
CA ALA A 119 1.34 -3.46 1.69
C ALA A 119 1.52 -4.01 3.10
N THR A 120 0.46 -4.08 3.88
CA THR A 120 0.52 -4.41 5.31
C THR A 120 -0.10 -5.75 5.66
N ALA A 121 -0.71 -6.42 4.68
CA ALA A 121 -1.61 -7.56 4.85
C ALA A 121 -2.75 -7.31 5.86
N TRP A 122 -3.00 -6.04 6.21
CA TRP A 122 -3.80 -5.63 7.37
C TRP A 122 -3.42 -6.33 8.69
N GLU A 123 -2.19 -6.82 8.83
CA GLU A 123 -1.71 -7.45 10.05
C GLU A 123 -1.41 -6.36 11.10
N VAL A 124 -2.44 -6.00 11.86
CA VAL A 124 -2.33 -5.09 13.00
C VAL A 124 -2.82 -5.77 14.28
N SER A 125 -2.10 -5.53 15.39
CA SER A 125 -2.47 -6.07 16.70
C SER A 125 -3.11 -4.99 17.56
N PHE A 126 -4.33 -5.25 18.06
CA PHE A 126 -5.01 -4.38 19.02
C PHE A 126 -4.36 -4.32 20.40
N GLU A 127 -3.34 -5.14 20.67
CA GLU A 127 -2.57 -5.07 21.93
C GLU A 127 -1.94 -3.69 22.13
N GLU A 128 -1.64 -2.96 21.05
CA GLU A 128 -1.08 -1.61 21.08
C GLU A 128 -2.15 -0.50 21.21
N ALA A 129 -3.44 -0.81 21.09
CA ALA A 129 -4.55 0.16 21.13
C ALA A 129 -5.84 -0.47 21.71
N PRO A 130 -5.92 -0.68 23.03
CA PRO A 130 -7.06 -1.32 23.68
C PRO A 130 -8.38 -0.56 23.47
N GLU A 131 -8.33 0.76 23.28
CA GLU A 131 -9.49 1.59 22.95
C GLU A 131 -10.10 1.26 21.59
N ALA A 132 -9.28 0.92 20.58
CA ALA A 132 -9.76 0.49 19.27
C ALA A 132 -10.39 -0.90 19.34
N GLY A 133 -9.78 -1.81 20.11
CA GLY A 133 -10.37 -3.12 20.39
C GLY A 133 -11.72 -3.02 21.10
N GLN A 134 -11.85 -2.14 22.09
CA GLN A 134 -13.12 -1.88 22.78
C GLN A 134 -14.17 -1.29 21.82
N ALA A 135 -13.77 -0.36 20.94
CA ALA A 135 -14.68 0.20 19.94
C ALA A 135 -15.17 -0.86 18.94
N CYS A 136 -14.32 -1.80 18.52
CA CYS A 136 -14.75 -2.93 17.69
C CYS A 136 -15.83 -3.78 18.39
N VAL A 137 -15.65 -4.07 19.68
CA VAL A 137 -16.65 -4.81 20.49
C VAL A 137 -17.97 -4.03 20.59
N GLU A 138 -17.93 -2.72 20.81
CA GLU A 138 -19.13 -1.87 20.90
C GLU A 138 -19.91 -1.80 19.58
N LEU A 139 -19.19 -1.79 18.46
CA LEU A 139 -19.75 -1.78 17.12
C LEU A 139 -20.21 -3.18 16.67
N GLY A 140 -19.90 -4.21 17.44
CA GLY A 140 -20.29 -5.59 17.17
C GLY A 140 -19.52 -6.23 16.02
N PHE A 141 -18.29 -5.77 15.76
CA PHE A 141 -17.41 -6.39 14.78
C PHE A 141 -16.81 -7.69 15.34
N ASP A 142 -16.66 -8.67 14.46
CA ASP A 142 -15.84 -9.86 14.69
C ASP A 142 -14.38 -9.57 14.31
N ASP A 143 -13.52 -10.59 14.42
CA ASP A 143 -12.08 -10.48 14.15
C ASP A 143 -11.74 -10.25 12.65
N ASP A 144 -12.74 -10.08 11.77
CA ASP A 144 -12.53 -9.87 10.33
C ASP A 144 -12.34 -8.40 9.99
N THR A 145 -11.41 -8.05 9.10
CA THR A 145 -11.06 -6.64 8.78
C THR A 145 -12.08 -5.90 7.90
N GLU A 146 -13.19 -6.54 7.52
CA GLU A 146 -14.26 -5.96 6.69
C GLU A 146 -14.98 -4.77 7.37
N PHE A 147 -14.75 -4.54 8.67
CA PHE A 147 -15.34 -3.42 9.40
C PHE A 147 -14.69 -2.05 9.13
N PHE A 148 -13.49 -2.02 8.57
CA PHE A 148 -12.75 -0.77 8.40
C PHE A 148 -13.47 0.22 7.47
N GLU A 149 -13.94 -0.25 6.31
CA GLU A 149 -14.61 0.62 5.33
C GLU A 149 -15.95 1.19 5.84
N PRO A 150 -16.85 0.40 6.46
CA PRO A 150 -18.05 0.94 7.11
C PRO A 150 -17.75 2.04 8.14
N CYS A 151 -16.70 1.86 8.96
CA CYS A 151 -16.30 2.86 9.95
C CYS A 151 -15.83 4.15 9.26
N LEU A 152 -14.96 4.03 8.26
CA LEU A 152 -14.44 5.16 7.52
C LEU A 152 -15.56 5.96 6.84
N ARG A 153 -16.52 5.27 6.22
CA ARG A 153 -17.70 5.89 5.61
C ARG A 153 -18.54 6.62 6.65
N ALA A 154 -18.83 6.00 7.79
CA ALA A 154 -19.60 6.63 8.86
C ALA A 154 -18.94 7.92 9.38
N VAL A 155 -17.62 7.90 9.57
CA VAL A 155 -16.84 9.07 10.01
C VAL A 155 -16.89 10.18 8.95
N GLN A 156 -16.77 9.86 7.66
CA GLN A 156 -16.84 10.88 6.60
C GLN A 156 -18.23 11.49 6.45
N GLU A 157 -19.29 10.68 6.57
CA GLU A 157 -20.68 11.13 6.39
C GLU A 157 -21.19 11.96 7.59
N HIS A 158 -20.79 11.60 8.81
CA HIS A 158 -21.36 12.16 10.02
C HIS A 158 -20.38 12.98 10.86
N GLY A 159 -19.08 12.88 10.57
CA GLY A 159 -18.00 13.53 11.31
C GLY A 159 -17.58 12.76 12.55
N ILE A 160 -16.32 12.97 12.93
CA ILE A 160 -15.62 12.29 14.04
C ILE A 160 -16.37 12.45 15.37
N GLN A 161 -16.87 13.65 15.67
CA GLN A 161 -17.57 13.93 16.93
C GLN A 161 -18.89 13.17 17.07
N ALA A 162 -19.54 12.83 15.95
CA ALA A 162 -20.78 12.06 15.95
C ALA A 162 -20.52 10.53 15.95
N ARG A 163 -19.30 10.11 15.61
CA ARG A 163 -18.89 8.72 15.38
C ARG A 163 -17.57 8.38 16.08
N PRO A 164 -17.47 8.56 17.42
CA PRO A 164 -16.20 8.42 18.13
C PRO A 164 -15.68 6.97 18.16
N ALA A 165 -16.57 5.97 18.19
CA ALA A 165 -16.17 4.56 18.17
C ALA A 165 -15.60 4.19 16.79
N GLU A 166 -16.31 4.55 15.72
CA GLU A 166 -15.82 4.33 14.35
C GLU A 166 -14.52 5.09 14.09
N TRP A 167 -14.35 6.28 14.68
CA TRP A 167 -13.09 7.03 14.61
C TRP A 167 -11.94 6.35 15.36
N ALA A 168 -12.17 5.78 16.54
CA ALA A 168 -11.15 5.04 17.27
C ALA A 168 -10.59 3.88 16.43
N VAL A 169 -11.48 3.15 15.74
CA VAL A 169 -11.10 2.07 14.82
C VAL A 169 -10.32 2.62 13.61
N VAL A 170 -10.88 3.61 12.91
CA VAL A 170 -10.25 4.18 11.70
C VAL A 170 -8.88 4.77 11.98
N SER A 171 -8.76 5.57 13.05
CA SER A 171 -7.51 6.22 13.42
C SER A 171 -6.44 5.20 13.80
N PHE A 172 -6.81 4.15 14.55
CA PHE A 172 -5.89 3.06 14.86
C PHE A 172 -5.41 2.35 13.60
N TYR A 173 -6.32 1.86 12.76
CA TYR A 173 -5.95 1.08 11.56
C TYR A 173 -5.06 1.88 10.61
N LEU A 174 -5.42 3.14 10.32
CA LEU A 174 -4.62 3.98 9.43
C LEU A 174 -3.24 4.27 10.01
N THR A 175 -3.14 4.56 11.32
CA THR A 175 -1.83 4.86 11.94
C THR A 175 -0.97 3.62 12.12
N ALA A 176 -1.56 2.48 12.49
CA ALA A 176 -0.87 1.20 12.65
C ALA A 176 -0.37 0.68 11.30
N ALA A 177 -1.23 0.64 10.28
CA ALA A 177 -0.85 0.19 8.94
C ALA A 177 0.30 1.03 8.37
N VAL A 178 0.28 2.35 8.56
CA VAL A 178 1.39 3.24 8.14
C VAL A 178 2.68 2.90 8.87
N ARG A 179 2.63 2.59 10.18
CA ARG A 179 3.80 2.23 10.98
C ARG A 179 4.41 0.89 10.54
N HIS A 180 3.57 -0.05 10.13
CA HIS A 180 3.96 -1.38 9.67
C HIS A 180 4.20 -1.46 8.16
N ALA A 181 4.11 -0.32 7.44
CA ALA A 181 4.36 -0.30 6.00
C ALA A 181 5.79 -0.80 5.70
N PRO A 182 5.95 -1.78 4.80
CA PRO A 182 7.24 -2.41 4.56
C PRO A 182 8.19 -1.49 3.78
N ALA A 183 9.49 -1.68 3.99
CA ALA A 183 10.54 -0.94 3.28
C ALA A 183 10.31 0.58 3.24
N ASN A 184 10.20 1.17 2.04
CA ASN A 184 10.00 2.59 1.84
C ASN A 184 8.54 2.97 1.48
N TRP A 185 7.56 2.08 1.67
CA TRP A 185 6.14 2.38 1.44
C TRP A 185 5.60 3.51 2.34
N GLY A 186 6.28 3.78 3.45
CA GLY A 186 6.00 4.95 4.29
C GLY A 186 6.06 6.28 3.53
N ILE A 187 6.77 6.37 2.40
CA ILE A 187 6.77 7.57 1.54
C ILE A 187 5.35 7.89 1.03
N LEU A 188 4.58 6.88 0.65
CA LEU A 188 3.19 7.04 0.20
C LEU A 188 2.23 7.25 1.37
N PHE A 189 2.40 6.46 2.45
CA PHE A 189 1.37 6.38 3.49
C PHE A 189 1.57 7.35 4.67
N ALA A 190 2.80 7.83 4.96
CA ALA A 190 3.01 8.78 6.06
C ALA A 190 2.14 10.05 5.99
N PRO A 191 1.93 10.68 4.81
CA PRO A 191 0.96 11.77 4.65
C PRO A 191 -0.46 11.45 5.15
N VAL A 192 -0.91 10.20 5.02
CA VAL A 192 -2.23 9.75 5.47
C VAL A 192 -2.29 9.72 7.01
N ALA A 193 -1.25 9.22 7.68
CA ALA A 193 -1.18 9.26 9.15
C ALA A 193 -1.12 10.69 9.70
N GLU A 194 -0.46 11.62 8.98
CA GLU A 194 -0.48 13.04 9.32
C GLU A 194 -1.89 13.61 9.25
N ALA A 195 -2.69 13.25 8.22
CA ALA A 195 -4.07 13.67 8.10
C ALA A 195 -4.91 13.18 9.29
N VAL A 196 -4.78 11.90 9.65
CA VAL A 196 -5.48 11.31 10.81
C VAL A 196 -5.19 12.09 12.10
N THR A 197 -3.93 12.43 12.34
CA THR A 197 -3.51 13.16 13.55
C THR A 197 -4.02 14.59 13.60
N ARG A 198 -4.26 15.24 12.45
CA ARG A 198 -4.83 16.61 12.40
C ARG A 198 -6.31 16.66 12.67
N HIS A 199 -7.00 15.54 12.42
CA HIS A 199 -8.46 15.45 12.55
C HIS A 199 -8.92 14.83 13.88
N GLY A 200 -8.02 14.20 14.64
CA GLY A 200 -8.25 13.74 16.02
C GLY A 200 -8.04 14.84 17.06
#